data_AF-A0A7K1J3W0-F1
#
_entry.id   AF-A0A7K1J3W0-F1
#
_cell.length_a   1.000
_cell.length_b   1.000
_cell.length_c   1.000
_cell.angle_alpha   90.00
_cell.angle_beta   90.00
_cell.angle_gamma   90.00
#
_symmetry.space_group_name_H-M   'P 1'
#
loop_
_entity.id
_entity.type
_entity.pdbx_description
1 polymer ?
#
loop_
_entity_poly.entity_id
_entity_poly.type
_entity_poly.pdbx_seq_one_letter_code
_entity_poly.pdbx_strand_id
1 'polypeptide(L)'
;MVKNNGLIIKVVPGANHDRQLRDLAHEQLRHADYSNESVVEQFSEHVDVIENHTVSRTFAMPPEDVLAFAHMTPLLFNVDVEQLDLSRVRELTIEAQILVGRVCED
;
A
#
# COMPACT_ATOMS: atom_id res chain seq x y z
N MET A 1 -19.69 5.93 14.97
CA MET A 1 -20.50 5.15 14.01
C MET A 1 -20.83 6.04 12.82
N VAL A 2 -20.74 5.50 11.61
CA VAL A 2 -21.17 6.19 10.39
C VAL A 2 -22.70 6.19 10.36
N LYS A 3 -23.32 7.29 9.90
CA LYS A 3 -24.79 7.37 9.78
C LYS A 3 -25.28 6.49 8.64
N ASN A 4 -26.55 6.10 8.67
CA ASN A 4 -27.21 5.43 7.54
C ASN A 4 -27.01 6.23 6.26
N ASN A 5 -26.76 5.52 5.14
CA ASN A 5 -26.36 6.10 3.85
C ASN A 5 -25.07 6.94 3.88
N GLY A 6 -24.25 6.84 4.93
CA GLY A 6 -22.94 7.47 4.98
C GLY A 6 -21.96 6.82 4.01
N LEU A 7 -21.06 7.63 3.48
CA LEU A 7 -19.96 7.16 2.64
C LEU A 7 -18.74 6.82 3.49
N ILE A 8 -18.11 5.69 3.17
CA ILE A 8 -16.81 5.28 3.69
C ILE A 8 -15.85 5.27 2.51
N ILE A 9 -14.74 5.99 2.66
CA ILE A 9 -13.62 5.96 1.70
C ILE A 9 -12.48 5.22 2.38
N LYS A 10 -12.13 4.04 1.86
CA LYS A 10 -11.02 3.23 2.33
C LYS A 10 -9.92 3.26 1.27
N VAL A 11 -8.72 3.68 1.67
CA VAL A 11 -7.55 3.73 0.79
C VAL A 11 -6.55 2.70 1.28
N VAL A 12 -6.21 1.75 0.42
CA VAL A 12 -5.31 0.63 0.74
C VAL A 12 -4.16 0.58 -0.26
N PRO A 13 -2.96 0.10 0.13
CA PRO A 13 -1.87 -0.10 -0.82
C PRO A 13 -2.30 -0.96 -2.01
N GLY A 14 -1.83 -0.59 -3.21
CA GLY A 14 -1.96 -1.42 -4.40
C GLY A 14 -0.85 -2.46 -4.50
N ALA A 15 -0.93 -3.35 -5.49
CA ALA A 15 0.07 -4.39 -5.73
C ALA A 15 1.47 -3.79 -5.97
N ASN A 16 1.54 -2.63 -6.63
CA ASN A 16 2.80 -1.94 -6.96
C ASN A 16 3.25 -0.93 -5.89
N HIS A 17 2.57 -0.84 -4.75
CA HIS A 17 3.00 0.05 -3.67
C HIS A 17 4.38 -0.36 -3.15
N ASP A 18 5.30 0.60 -3.06
CA ASP A 18 6.69 0.40 -2.63
C ASP A 18 7.46 -0.66 -3.43
N ARG A 19 7.07 -0.90 -4.69
CA ARG A 19 7.64 -1.99 -5.50
C ARG A 19 9.18 -1.93 -5.59
N GLN A 20 9.77 -0.74 -5.72
CA GLN A 20 11.22 -0.58 -5.81
C GLN A 20 11.95 -1.06 -4.53
N LEU A 21 11.40 -0.74 -3.36
CA LEU A 21 11.94 -1.23 -2.07
C LEU A 21 11.70 -2.73 -1.91
N ARG A 22 10.55 -3.22 -2.39
CA ARG A 22 10.23 -4.65 -2.37
C ARG A 22 11.18 -5.47 -3.22
N ASP A 23 11.44 -5.01 -4.45
CA ASP A 23 12.36 -5.64 -5.39
C ASP A 23 13.79 -5.65 -4.81
N LEU A 24 14.20 -4.57 -4.14
CA LEU A 24 15.50 -4.48 -3.46
C LEU A 24 15.62 -5.47 -2.29
N ALA A 25 14.56 -5.61 -1.50
CA ALA A 25 14.53 -6.45 -0.30
C ALA A 25 14.07 -7.90 -0.56
N HIS A 26 13.79 -8.27 -1.81
CA HIS A 26 13.10 -9.51 -2.19
C HIS A 26 13.66 -10.77 -1.50
N GLU A 27 14.99 -10.89 -1.38
CA GLU A 27 15.65 -12.05 -0.76
C GLU A 27 15.43 -12.15 0.76
N GLN A 28 15.11 -11.04 1.42
CA GLN A 28 14.86 -10.97 2.86
C GLN A 28 13.37 -11.02 3.20
N LEU A 29 12.48 -10.83 2.23
CA LEU A 29 11.04 -10.81 2.44
C LEU A 29 10.47 -12.22 2.58
N ARG A 30 9.63 -12.43 3.60
CA ARG A 30 8.87 -13.68 3.76
C ARG A 30 7.81 -13.85 2.67
N HIS A 31 7.20 -12.73 2.24
CA HIS A 31 6.18 -12.67 1.20
C HIS A 31 6.53 -11.52 0.24
N ALA A 32 7.13 -11.87 -0.89
CA ALA A 32 7.55 -10.91 -1.91
C ALA A 32 6.38 -10.39 -2.76
N ASP A 33 5.29 -11.16 -2.86
CA ASP A 33 4.08 -10.71 -3.55
C ASP A 33 3.07 -10.16 -2.53
N TYR A 34 2.60 -8.94 -2.76
CA TYR A 34 1.53 -8.31 -1.98
C TYR A 34 0.26 -8.25 -2.83
N SER A 35 -0.84 -8.72 -2.25
CA SER A 35 -2.20 -8.53 -2.74
C SER A 35 -3.04 -7.88 -1.64
N ASN A 36 -3.96 -7.00 -2.04
CA ASN A 36 -4.93 -6.39 -1.14
C ASN A 36 -6.33 -7.03 -1.26
N GLU A 37 -6.47 -8.14 -2.01
CA GLU A 37 -7.76 -8.79 -2.26
C GLU A 37 -8.52 -9.11 -0.98
N SER A 38 -7.86 -9.70 0.03
CA SER A 38 -8.49 -10.00 1.33
C SER A 38 -9.03 -8.75 2.03
N VAL A 39 -8.36 -7.61 1.88
CA VAL A 39 -8.75 -6.33 2.48
C VAL A 39 -9.95 -5.71 1.76
N VAL A 40 -10.05 -5.95 0.45
CA VAL A 40 -11.18 -5.52 -0.40
C VAL A 40 -12.39 -6.42 -0.15
N GLU A 41 -12.20 -7.74 -0.08
CA GLU A 41 -13.24 -8.72 0.23
C GLU A 41 -13.89 -8.43 1.59
N GLN A 42 -13.07 -8.33 2.65
CA GLN A 42 -13.56 -8.04 3.99
C GLN A 42 -14.31 -6.69 4.07
N PHE A 43 -13.89 -5.70 3.27
CA PHE A 43 -14.61 -4.42 3.19
C PHE A 43 -15.97 -4.57 2.53
N SER A 44 -16.02 -5.32 1.42
CA SER A 44 -17.23 -5.54 0.61
C SER A 44 -18.27 -6.40 1.34
N GLU A 45 -17.87 -7.21 2.32
CA GLU A 45 -18.79 -7.96 3.19
C GLU A 45 -19.69 -7.06 4.06
N HIS A 46 -19.26 -5.84 4.37
CA HIS A 46 -19.92 -4.95 5.34
C HIS A 46 -20.35 -3.61 4.75
N VAL A 47 -19.89 -3.29 3.54
CA VAL A 47 -20.10 -2.00 2.89
C VAL A 47 -20.37 -2.22 1.41
N ASP A 48 -21.43 -1.61 0.88
CA ASP A 48 -21.73 -1.66 -0.55
C ASP A 48 -20.71 -0.80 -1.31
N VAL A 49 -19.77 -1.44 -1.99
CA VAL A 49 -18.71 -0.76 -2.74
C VAL A 49 -19.29 -0.24 -4.06
N ILE A 50 -19.48 1.07 -4.12
CA ILE A 50 -20.05 1.75 -5.29
C ILE A 50 -18.99 2.22 -6.28
N GLU A 51 -17.74 2.44 -5.82
CA GLU A 51 -16.61 2.77 -6.69
C GLU A 51 -15.32 2.11 -6.19
N ASN A 52 -14.47 1.70 -7.13
CA ASN A 52 -13.10 1.23 -6.86
C ASN A 52 -12.16 1.82 -7.91
N HIS A 53 -11.19 2.63 -7.45
CA HIS A 53 -10.22 3.28 -8.31
C HIS A 53 -8.80 2.90 -7.91
N THR A 54 -8.02 2.40 -8.87
CA THR A 54 -6.57 2.31 -8.70
C THR A 54 -5.93 3.64 -9.09
N VAL A 55 -5.18 4.24 -8.19
CA VAL A 55 -4.34 5.42 -8.44
C VAL A 55 -2.89 5.04 -8.21
N SER A 56 -2.00 5.51 -9.09
CA SER A 56 -0.58 5.21 -9.01
C SER A 56 0.24 6.40 -9.43
N ARG A 57 1.30 6.69 -8.67
CA ARG A 57 2.26 7.73 -9.03
C ARG A 57 3.65 7.35 -8.57
N THR A 58 4.61 7.57 -9.46
CA THR A 58 6.03 7.43 -9.16
C THR A 58 6.64 8.80 -8.88
N PHE A 59 7.41 8.88 -7.80
CA PHE A 59 8.08 10.09 -7.35
C PHE A 59 9.58 9.89 -7.40
N ALA A 60 10.34 10.89 -7.84
CA ALA A 60 11.78 10.90 -7.65
C ALA A 60 12.09 10.95 -6.15
N MET A 61 13.06 10.17 -5.71
CA MET A 61 13.43 10.02 -4.31
C MET A 61 14.91 10.35 -4.12
N PRO A 62 15.23 11.51 -3.51
CA PRO A 62 16.56 11.77 -2.99
C PRO A 62 17.02 10.67 -2.01
N PRO A 63 18.33 10.39 -1.90
CA PRO A 63 18.83 9.32 -1.03
C PRO A 63 18.37 9.41 0.43
N GLU A 64 18.27 10.61 0.98
CA GLU A 64 17.79 10.87 2.34
C GLU A 64 16.32 10.45 2.53
N ASP A 65 15.48 10.66 1.51
CA ASP A 65 14.07 10.28 1.53
C ASP A 65 13.92 8.77 1.38
N VAL A 66 14.76 8.12 0.56
CA VAL A 66 14.79 6.65 0.44
C VAL A 66 15.10 6.02 1.79
N LEU A 67 16.12 6.52 2.50
CA LEU A 67 16.49 6.03 3.82
C LEU A 67 15.35 6.22 4.82
N ALA A 68 14.77 7.42 4.88
CA ALA A 68 13.64 7.71 5.76
C ALA A 68 12.45 6.77 5.49
N PHE A 69 12.08 6.58 4.22
CA PHE A 69 10.99 5.67 3.84
C PHE A 69 11.29 4.22 4.21
N ALA A 70 12.53 3.76 3.98
CA ALA A 70 12.92 2.38 4.28
C ALA A 70 12.77 2.05 5.78
N HIS A 71 13.01 3.03 6.68
CA HIS A 71 12.83 2.85 8.12
C HIS A 71 11.37 2.95 8.60
N MET A 72 10.47 3.55 7.82
CA MET A 72 9.08 3.79 8.22
C MET A 72 8.10 2.81 7.59
N THR A 73 8.42 2.21 6.45
CA THR A 73 7.48 1.32 5.76
C THR A 73 7.33 -0.02 6.49
N PRO A 74 6.08 -0.48 6.76
CA PRO A 74 5.83 -1.80 7.32
C PRO A 74 6.43 -2.94 6.50
N LEU A 75 6.64 -2.72 5.19
CA LEU A 75 7.25 -3.68 4.28
C LEU A 75 8.61 -4.18 4.77
N LEU A 76 9.39 -3.33 5.44
CA LEU A 76 10.77 -3.61 5.83
C LEU A 76 10.96 -3.85 7.34
N PHE A 77 9.88 -3.98 8.13
CA PHE A 77 9.97 -4.17 9.59
C PHE A 77 10.75 -5.42 10.04
N ASN A 78 10.87 -6.42 9.17
CA ASN A 78 11.64 -7.64 9.42
C ASN A 78 12.81 -7.84 8.45
N VAL A 79 13.25 -6.76 7.81
CA VAL A 79 14.37 -6.73 6.87
C VAL A 79 15.55 -6.01 7.53
N ASP A 80 16.76 -6.51 7.32
CA ASP A 80 17.98 -5.80 7.72
C ASP A 80 18.30 -4.73 6.66
N VAL A 81 17.78 -3.51 6.91
CA VAL A 81 17.90 -2.36 6.01
C VAL A 81 19.37 -1.98 5.79
N GLU A 82 20.26 -2.21 6.76
CA GLU A 82 21.69 -1.89 6.64
C GLU A 82 22.41 -2.78 5.62
N GLN A 83 21.85 -3.95 5.29
CA GLN A 83 22.36 -4.84 4.24
C GLN A 83 21.82 -4.52 2.85
N LEU A 84 20.86 -3.59 2.73
CA LEU A 84 20.30 -3.18 1.45
C LEU A 84 21.13 -2.06 0.83
N ASP A 85 21.46 -2.20 -0.46
CA ASP A 85 22.02 -1.10 -1.24
C ASP A 85 20.91 -0.14 -1.68
N LEU A 86 20.48 0.72 -0.73
CA LEU A 86 19.44 1.73 -0.95
C LEU A 86 19.78 2.73 -2.07
N SER A 87 21.05 2.87 -2.45
CA SER A 87 21.48 3.75 -3.56
C SER A 87 20.93 3.33 -4.92
N ARG A 88 20.44 2.08 -5.02
CA ARG A 88 19.76 1.53 -6.21
C ARG A 88 18.34 2.04 -6.40
N VAL A 89 17.73 2.62 -5.36
CA VAL A 89 16.39 3.20 -5.42
C VAL A 89 16.53 4.71 -5.63
N ARG A 90 15.96 5.21 -6.72
CA ARG A 90 15.95 6.65 -7.08
C ARG A 90 14.56 7.22 -7.26
N GLU A 91 13.57 6.34 -7.19
CA GLU A 91 12.17 6.66 -7.31
C GLU A 91 11.36 5.64 -6.52
N LEU A 92 10.17 6.03 -6.09
CA LEU A 92 9.25 5.17 -5.37
C LEU A 92 7.86 5.31 -5.96
N THR A 93 7.21 4.17 -6.22
CA THR A 93 5.83 4.11 -6.68
C THR A 93 4.90 3.98 -5.47
N ILE A 94 4.05 4.99 -5.30
CA ILE A 94 2.92 4.94 -4.38
C ILE A 94 1.68 4.60 -5.20
N GLU A 95 1.25 3.34 -5.08
CA GLU A 95 -0.01 2.86 -5.63
C GLU A 95 -1.02 2.64 -4.52
N ALA A 96 -2.27 3.00 -4.76
CA ALA A 96 -3.37 2.74 -3.85
C ALA A 96 -4.63 2.32 -4.61
N GLN A 97 -5.44 1.46 -4.00
CA GLN A 97 -6.84 1.29 -4.36
C GLN A 97 -7.70 2.13 -3.42
N ILE A 98 -8.55 2.96 -4.01
CA ILE A 98 -9.54 3.79 -3.34
C ILE A 98 -10.89 3.10 -3.49
N LEU A 99 -11.40 2.57 -2.38
CA LEU A 99 -12.73 1.98 -2.28
C LEU A 99 -13.68 3.03 -1.72
N VAL A 100 -14.73 3.36 -2.49
CA VAL A 100 -15.83 4.19 -2.03
C VAL A 100 -17.02 3.28 -1.80
N GLY A 101 -17.45 3.19 -0.54
CA GLY A 101 -18.56 2.36 -0.14
C GLY A 101 -19.64 3.13 0.58
N ARG A 102 -20.87 2.64 0.51
CA ARG A 102 -22.02 3.15 1.25
C ARG A 102 -22.41 2.17 2.34
N VAL A 103 -22.65 2.69 3.54
CA VAL A 103 -23.19 1.87 4.63
C VAL A 103 -24.66 1.59 4.36
N CYS A 104 -24.98 0.33 4.10
CA CYS A 104 -26.35 -0.15 3.99
C CYS A 104 -27.08 -0.09 5.34
N GLU A 105 -28.40 0.07 5.30
CA GLU A 105 -29.24 -0.22 6.46
C GLU A 105 -29.37 -1.74 6.61
N ASP A 106 -29.28 -2.25 7.84
CA ASP A 106 -29.73 -3.62 8.18
C ASP A 106 -31.26 -3.72 8.08
#